data_AF-A0A180FMN1-F1
#
_entry.id   AF-A0A180FMN1-F1
#
_cell.length_a   1.000
_cell.length_b   1.000
_cell.length_c   1.000
_cell.angle_alpha   90.00
_cell.angle_beta   90.00
_cell.angle_gamma   90.00
#
_symmetry.space_group_name_H-M   'P 1'
#
loop_
_entity.id
_entity.type
_entity.pdbx_description
1 polymer ?
#
loop_
_entity_poly.entity_id
_entity_poly.type
_entity_poly.pdbx_seq_one_letter_code
_entity_poly.pdbx_strand_id
1 'polypeptide(L)'
;MNNVLELFKGVGVIIDDALNPANPRKGDDIWKIKESFEKKNVPLVTYEGLPANETIQNFNSIGFLLLDWDLLGLPEEDVLQGIRKPDFSDENINFIKQFNSICFAPIFIFSKENPESIISKLIEADLYDITKSNHIFVESKSNVKQAGTLFGKIKSWIEKTPSMYVLKEWENSMYQAKHNLFWDFYHVNPMWPNILKQTFQIDGADENHELSSLIYKNLVARTTHAIFDDKILNKNTRRVTKEDLRKILECERFLKQDKLSANIPAVGDVFKDNKDYYINIRPDCDILRKGDDVRLYCLKGKIVKEQQINSKNKSKIIFNKGELLEKNYNAYIAFIDDGKIIEFKFNENNIIHEEWRNLKTKRIGRLLPPHITRLQQKYAFYLQRQGLPAIPDKAIK
;
A
#
# COMPACT_ATOMS: atom_id res chain seq x y z
N MET A 1 11.38 -11.05 -19.24
CA MET A 1 10.39 -11.93 -18.57
C MET A 1 10.14 -13.24 -19.37
N ASN A 2 10.69 -14.37 -18.91
CA ASN A 2 10.61 -15.66 -19.62
C ASN A 2 9.32 -16.45 -19.30
N ASN A 3 8.64 -16.19 -18.17
CA ASN A 3 7.33 -16.76 -17.89
C ASN A 3 6.49 -15.84 -16.98
N VAL A 4 5.39 -15.30 -17.51
CA VAL A 4 4.51 -14.37 -16.76
C VAL A 4 3.84 -15.03 -15.56
N LEU A 5 3.67 -16.36 -15.59
CA LEU A 5 2.99 -17.12 -14.55
C LEU A 5 3.80 -17.24 -13.25
N GLU A 6 5.12 -17.06 -13.32
CA GLU A 6 5.96 -17.05 -12.12
C GLU A 6 5.65 -15.87 -11.19
N LEU A 7 5.02 -14.81 -11.73
CA LEU A 7 4.52 -13.68 -10.95
C LEU A 7 3.26 -14.03 -10.17
N PHE A 8 2.38 -14.87 -10.72
CA PHE A 8 1.08 -15.18 -10.14
C PHE A 8 1.11 -16.45 -9.29
N LYS A 9 1.96 -16.47 -8.26
CA LYS A 9 1.94 -17.55 -7.27
C LYS A 9 0.76 -17.39 -6.32
N GLY A 10 0.24 -18.52 -5.84
CA GLY A 10 -0.95 -18.59 -5.00
C GLY A 10 -2.15 -19.20 -5.74
N VAL A 11 -3.31 -19.14 -5.08
CA VAL A 11 -4.57 -19.67 -5.62
C VAL A 11 -5.26 -18.61 -6.46
N GLY A 12 -5.61 -18.95 -7.70
CA GLY A 12 -6.47 -18.12 -8.55
C GLY A 12 -7.94 -18.39 -8.27
N VAL A 13 -8.77 -17.35 -8.31
CA VAL A 13 -10.23 -17.49 -8.19
C VAL A 13 -10.87 -17.27 -9.55
N ILE A 14 -11.78 -18.15 -9.97
CA ILE A 14 -12.56 -18.02 -11.20
C ILE A 14 -14.04 -17.96 -10.84
N ILE A 15 -14.74 -16.95 -11.34
CA ILE A 15 -16.19 -16.81 -11.18
C ILE A 15 -16.82 -16.81 -12.57
N ASP A 16 -17.52 -17.89 -12.91
CA ASP A 16 -18.16 -18.10 -14.21
C ASP A 16 -19.26 -19.17 -14.09
N ASP A 17 -20.48 -18.85 -14.56
CA ASP A 17 -21.65 -19.73 -14.47
C ASP A 17 -21.54 -20.97 -15.39
N ALA A 18 -20.70 -20.94 -16.42
CA ALA A 18 -20.43 -22.11 -17.26
C ALA A 18 -19.66 -23.23 -16.52
N LEU A 19 -19.08 -22.92 -15.35
CA LEU A 19 -18.37 -23.87 -14.50
C LEU A 19 -19.27 -24.55 -13.45
N ASN A 20 -20.59 -24.27 -13.47
CA ASN A 20 -21.55 -24.90 -12.57
C ASN A 20 -21.46 -26.45 -12.64
N PRO A 21 -21.17 -27.14 -11.52
CA PRO A 21 -21.06 -28.61 -11.50
C PRO A 21 -22.36 -29.35 -11.86
N ALA A 22 -23.52 -28.75 -11.57
CA ALA A 22 -24.84 -29.32 -11.84
C ALA A 22 -25.22 -29.20 -13.33
N ASN A 23 -24.75 -28.16 -14.03
CA ASN A 23 -24.97 -27.98 -15.46
C ASN A 23 -23.74 -27.38 -16.17
N PRO A 24 -22.67 -28.17 -16.38
CA PRO A 24 -21.41 -27.65 -16.90
C PRO A 24 -21.50 -27.38 -18.41
N ARG A 25 -21.38 -26.11 -18.81
CA ARG A 25 -21.34 -25.71 -20.22
C ARG A 25 -19.91 -25.88 -20.79
N LYS A 26 -19.48 -27.14 -20.97
CA LYS A 26 -18.11 -27.50 -21.41
C LYS A 26 -17.65 -26.89 -22.74
N GLY A 27 -18.59 -26.41 -23.57
CA GLY A 27 -18.29 -25.71 -24.81
C GLY A 27 -17.88 -24.24 -24.63
N ASP A 28 -18.06 -23.66 -23.44
CA ASP A 28 -17.72 -22.27 -23.17
C ASP A 28 -16.19 -22.08 -23.12
N ASP A 29 -15.73 -20.93 -23.62
CA ASP A 29 -14.29 -20.63 -23.72
C ASP A 29 -13.61 -20.52 -22.34
N ILE A 30 -14.37 -20.31 -21.25
CA ILE A 30 -13.79 -20.33 -19.90
C ILE A 30 -13.13 -21.66 -19.55
N TRP A 31 -13.65 -22.78 -20.05
CA TRP A 31 -13.07 -24.10 -19.79
C TRP A 31 -11.64 -24.18 -20.35
N LYS A 32 -11.41 -23.58 -21.52
CA LYS A 32 -10.07 -23.51 -22.14
C LYS A 32 -9.13 -22.59 -21.34
N ILE A 33 -9.66 -21.49 -20.81
CA ILE A 33 -8.89 -20.58 -19.95
C ILE A 33 -8.50 -21.30 -18.66
N LYS A 34 -9.45 -21.96 -18.00
CA LYS A 34 -9.22 -22.78 -16.81
C LYS A 34 -8.16 -23.86 -17.06
N GLU A 35 -8.31 -24.65 -18.13
CA GLU A 35 -7.32 -25.67 -18.52
C GLU A 35 -5.93 -25.08 -18.77
N SER A 36 -5.86 -23.86 -19.33
CA SER A 36 -4.58 -23.20 -19.61
C SER A 36 -3.80 -22.90 -18.34
N PHE A 37 -4.49 -22.52 -17.26
CA PHE A 37 -3.90 -22.32 -15.94
C PHE A 37 -3.57 -23.65 -15.25
N GLU A 38 -4.46 -24.65 -15.32
CA GLU A 38 -4.24 -25.97 -14.72
C GLU A 38 -3.04 -26.70 -15.34
N LYS A 39 -2.88 -26.65 -16.67
CA LYS A 39 -1.72 -27.23 -17.38
C LYS A 39 -0.38 -26.58 -16.97
N LYS A 40 -0.44 -25.43 -16.30
CA LYS A 40 0.73 -24.72 -15.74
C LYS A 40 0.85 -24.89 -14.23
N ASN A 41 0.10 -25.84 -13.65
CA ASN A 41 0.06 -26.15 -12.22
C ASN A 41 -0.35 -24.97 -11.33
N VAL A 42 -1.18 -24.07 -11.87
CA VAL A 42 -1.77 -23.00 -11.06
C VAL A 42 -2.99 -23.57 -10.32
N PRO A 43 -3.03 -23.53 -8.98
CA PRO A 43 -4.20 -23.95 -8.23
C PRO A 43 -5.35 -22.96 -8.41
N LEU A 44 -6.55 -23.47 -8.63
CA LEU A 44 -7.74 -22.67 -8.92
C LEU A 44 -8.90 -23.05 -7.99
N VAL A 45 -9.68 -22.05 -7.60
CA VAL A 45 -11.00 -22.22 -6.96
C VAL A 45 -12.04 -21.59 -7.87
N THR A 46 -13.14 -22.30 -8.10
CA THR A 46 -14.19 -21.90 -9.05
C THR A 46 -15.52 -21.64 -8.33
N TYR A 47 -16.22 -20.59 -8.75
CA TYR A 47 -17.58 -20.27 -8.32
C TYR A 47 -18.48 -20.12 -9.54
N GLU A 48 -19.72 -20.60 -9.43
CA GLU A 48 -20.74 -20.52 -10.48
C GLU A 48 -21.46 -19.16 -10.54
N GLY A 49 -21.26 -18.32 -9.54
CA GLY A 49 -21.86 -17.00 -9.42
C GLY A 49 -21.10 -16.17 -8.39
N LEU A 50 -21.51 -14.91 -8.23
CA LEU A 50 -20.87 -14.02 -7.26
C LEU A 50 -21.00 -14.61 -5.85
N PRO A 51 -19.88 -14.84 -5.15
CA PRO A 51 -19.90 -15.43 -3.82
C PRO A 51 -20.52 -14.46 -2.80
N ALA A 52 -21.11 -15.00 -1.73
CA ALA A 52 -21.64 -14.20 -0.63
C ALA A 52 -20.54 -13.41 0.09
N ASN A 53 -20.92 -12.30 0.73
CA ASN A 53 -19.99 -11.38 1.40
C ASN A 53 -19.06 -12.07 2.40
N GLU A 54 -19.57 -13.05 3.16
CA GLU A 54 -18.81 -13.84 4.12
C GLU A 54 -17.69 -14.63 3.45
N THR A 55 -17.93 -15.13 2.24
CA THR A 55 -16.92 -15.82 1.43
C THR A 55 -15.90 -14.82 0.88
N ILE A 56 -16.33 -13.65 0.42
CA ILE A 56 -15.43 -12.60 -0.11
C ILE A 56 -14.42 -12.15 0.96
N GLN A 57 -14.84 -12.06 2.22
CA GLN A 57 -13.95 -11.73 3.36
C GLN A 57 -12.76 -12.70 3.52
N ASN A 58 -12.86 -13.90 2.96
CA ASN A 58 -11.81 -14.92 2.99
C ASN A 58 -10.87 -14.87 1.78
N PHE A 59 -11.08 -13.97 0.80
CA PHE A 59 -10.20 -13.82 -0.37
C PHE A 59 -8.89 -13.06 -0.09
N ASN A 60 -8.44 -13.08 1.17
CA ASN A 60 -7.14 -12.56 1.55
C ASN A 60 -6.03 -13.39 0.87
N SER A 61 -5.09 -12.71 0.22
CA SER A 61 -3.91 -13.34 -0.41
C SER A 61 -4.20 -14.25 -1.62
N ILE A 62 -5.26 -14.00 -2.38
CA ILE A 62 -5.43 -14.68 -3.68
C ILE A 62 -4.37 -14.21 -4.70
N GLY A 63 -3.99 -15.10 -5.61
CA GLY A 63 -2.99 -14.79 -6.63
C GLY A 63 -3.49 -13.81 -7.69
N PHE A 64 -4.75 -13.99 -8.11
CA PHE A 64 -5.51 -13.17 -9.05
C PHE A 64 -7.00 -13.58 -9.03
N LEU A 65 -7.85 -12.71 -9.56
CA LEU A 65 -9.28 -12.94 -9.77
C LEU A 65 -9.58 -13.00 -11.27
N LEU A 66 -10.34 -14.00 -11.70
CA LEU A 66 -10.93 -14.08 -13.03
C LEU A 66 -12.45 -13.99 -12.88
N LEU A 67 -13.04 -13.00 -13.53
CA LEU A 67 -14.47 -12.73 -13.48
C LEU A 67 -15.06 -12.81 -14.90
N ASP A 68 -16.05 -13.66 -15.11
CA ASP A 68 -16.95 -13.49 -16.25
C ASP A 68 -17.81 -12.25 -16.01
N TRP A 69 -17.89 -11.34 -16.99
CA TRP A 69 -18.79 -10.20 -16.85
C TRP A 69 -20.25 -10.61 -17.06
N ASP A 70 -20.48 -11.66 -17.84
CA ASP A 70 -21.83 -12.06 -18.27
C ASP A 70 -22.40 -13.16 -17.37
N LEU A 71 -22.14 -13.10 -16.05
CA LEU A 71 -22.64 -14.06 -15.07
C LEU A 71 -24.16 -14.16 -15.17
N LEU A 72 -24.68 -15.38 -15.34
CA LEU A 72 -26.09 -15.68 -15.63
C LEU A 72 -26.50 -15.31 -17.05
N GLY A 73 -25.71 -15.75 -18.03
CA GLY A 73 -26.12 -15.67 -19.41
C GLY A 73 -27.43 -16.42 -19.63
N LEU A 74 -28.48 -15.72 -20.08
CA LEU A 74 -29.65 -16.39 -20.65
C LEU A 74 -29.18 -17.38 -21.74
N PRO A 75 -29.73 -18.62 -21.79
CA PRO A 75 -29.53 -19.51 -22.91
C PRO A 75 -29.72 -18.77 -24.25
N GLU A 76 -28.91 -19.06 -25.26
CA GLU A 76 -29.02 -18.41 -26.59
C GLU A 76 -30.44 -18.49 -27.17
N GLU A 77 -31.18 -19.55 -26.85
CA GLU A 77 -32.59 -19.74 -27.22
C GLU A 77 -33.53 -18.66 -26.66
N ASP A 78 -33.30 -18.18 -25.43
CA ASP A 78 -34.13 -17.14 -24.78
C ASP A 78 -33.82 -15.74 -25.34
N VAL A 79 -32.57 -15.50 -25.73
CA VAL A 79 -32.15 -14.26 -26.40
C VAL A 79 -32.73 -14.20 -27.82
N LEU A 80 -32.77 -15.34 -28.54
CA LEU A 80 -33.43 -15.46 -29.85
C LEU A 80 -34.95 -15.24 -29.78
N GLN A 81 -35.57 -15.45 -28.62
CA GLN A 81 -36.98 -15.13 -28.35
C GLN A 81 -37.21 -13.66 -27.95
N GLY A 82 -36.19 -12.81 -27.99
CA GLY A 82 -36.30 -11.38 -27.72
C GLY A 82 -36.36 -11.02 -26.23
N ILE A 83 -36.04 -11.95 -25.33
CA ILE A 83 -35.94 -11.69 -23.89
C ILE A 83 -34.69 -10.84 -23.64
N ARG A 84 -34.86 -9.65 -23.04
CA ARG A 84 -33.72 -8.82 -22.65
C ARG A 84 -32.93 -9.52 -21.55
N LYS A 85 -31.62 -9.71 -21.78
CA LYS A 85 -30.67 -10.12 -20.74
C LYS A 85 -30.79 -9.15 -19.56
N PRO A 86 -30.89 -9.64 -18.31
CA PRO A 86 -30.72 -8.78 -17.14
C PRO A 86 -29.30 -8.19 -17.18
N ASP A 87 -29.17 -6.89 -16.94
CA ASP A 87 -27.86 -6.24 -16.83
C ASP A 87 -27.33 -6.43 -15.41
N PHE A 88 -26.44 -7.40 -15.22
CA PHE A 88 -25.81 -7.69 -13.92
C PHE A 88 -24.56 -6.84 -13.63
N SER A 89 -24.38 -5.74 -14.39
CA SER A 89 -23.19 -4.90 -14.25
C SER A 89 -23.10 -4.25 -12.87
N ASP A 90 -24.23 -3.88 -12.27
CA ASP A 90 -24.26 -3.27 -10.94
C ASP A 90 -23.78 -4.25 -9.85
N GLU A 91 -24.21 -5.51 -9.92
CA GLU A 91 -23.76 -6.57 -9.01
C GLU A 91 -22.26 -6.84 -9.18
N ASN A 92 -21.76 -6.93 -10.42
CA ASN A 92 -20.33 -7.11 -10.70
C ASN A 92 -19.50 -5.94 -10.17
N ILE A 93 -19.95 -4.71 -10.38
CA ILE A 93 -19.29 -3.49 -9.88
C ILE A 93 -19.25 -3.49 -8.36
N ASN A 94 -20.38 -3.82 -7.70
CA ASN A 94 -20.46 -3.88 -6.25
C ASN A 94 -19.55 -4.97 -5.68
N PHE A 95 -19.51 -6.14 -6.32
CA PHE A 95 -18.59 -7.22 -5.99
C PHE A 95 -17.12 -6.77 -6.10
N ILE A 96 -16.73 -6.12 -7.20
CA ILE A 96 -15.35 -5.61 -7.37
C ILE A 96 -15.00 -4.58 -6.29
N LYS A 97 -15.94 -3.69 -5.92
CA LYS A 97 -15.73 -2.71 -4.83
C LYS A 97 -15.50 -3.40 -3.49
N GLN A 98 -16.30 -4.41 -3.17
CA GLN A 98 -16.13 -5.22 -1.95
C GLN A 98 -14.81 -5.98 -1.97
N PHE A 99 -14.48 -6.63 -3.09
CA PHE A 99 -13.21 -7.33 -3.27
C PHE A 99 -12.01 -6.40 -3.06
N ASN A 100 -12.00 -5.23 -3.69
CA ASN A 100 -10.93 -4.22 -3.56
C ASN A 100 -10.78 -3.67 -2.13
N SER A 101 -11.82 -3.78 -1.29
CA SER A 101 -11.74 -3.38 0.13
C SER A 101 -10.99 -4.41 1.01
N ILE A 102 -10.84 -5.65 0.51
CA ILE A 102 -10.25 -6.78 1.23
C ILE A 102 -8.87 -7.13 0.65
N CYS A 103 -8.77 -7.19 -0.68
CA CYS A 103 -7.57 -7.63 -1.38
C CYS A 103 -7.25 -6.69 -2.55
N PHE A 104 -5.96 -6.34 -2.68
CA PHE A 104 -5.46 -5.66 -3.85
C PHE A 104 -4.70 -6.66 -4.72
N ALA A 105 -5.38 -7.19 -5.74
CA ALA A 105 -4.85 -8.20 -6.65
C ALA A 105 -5.26 -7.92 -8.10
N PRO A 106 -4.56 -8.51 -9.09
CA PRO A 106 -4.96 -8.47 -10.50
C PRO A 106 -6.37 -9.02 -10.71
N ILE A 107 -7.20 -8.30 -11.45
CA ILE A 107 -8.55 -8.74 -11.87
C ILE A 107 -8.56 -8.89 -13.38
N PHE A 108 -8.88 -10.09 -13.86
CA PHE A 108 -9.04 -10.41 -15.27
C PHE A 108 -10.53 -10.61 -15.58
N ILE A 109 -11.12 -9.66 -16.30
CA ILE A 109 -12.50 -9.73 -16.75
C ILE A 109 -12.52 -10.26 -18.18
N PHE A 110 -13.21 -11.38 -18.38
CA PHE A 110 -13.43 -11.94 -19.71
C PHE A 110 -14.92 -11.97 -20.03
N SER A 111 -15.32 -11.51 -21.21
CA SER A 111 -16.73 -11.44 -21.59
C SER A 111 -16.95 -11.75 -23.08
N LYS A 112 -18.19 -12.05 -23.47
CA LYS A 112 -18.62 -12.07 -24.89
C LYS A 112 -18.97 -10.66 -25.38
N GLU A 113 -19.29 -9.73 -24.47
CA GLU A 113 -19.53 -8.33 -24.77
C GLU A 113 -18.27 -7.61 -25.26
N ASN A 114 -18.47 -6.44 -25.89
CA ASN A 114 -17.37 -5.58 -26.31
C ASN A 114 -16.62 -5.05 -25.05
N PRO A 115 -15.29 -5.30 -24.93
CA PRO A 115 -14.49 -4.79 -23.81
C PRO A 115 -14.64 -3.29 -23.55
N GLU A 116 -14.83 -2.48 -24.59
CA GLU A 116 -15.00 -1.01 -24.45
C GLU A 116 -16.27 -0.67 -23.65
N SER A 117 -17.35 -1.42 -23.85
CA SER A 117 -18.61 -1.19 -23.11
C SER A 117 -18.45 -1.50 -21.63
N ILE A 118 -17.72 -2.55 -21.28
CA ILE A 118 -17.43 -2.91 -19.89
C ILE A 118 -16.53 -1.85 -19.26
N ILE A 119 -15.50 -1.41 -19.99
CA ILE A 119 -14.60 -0.34 -19.54
C ILE A 119 -15.39 0.94 -19.24
N SER A 120 -16.35 1.34 -20.08
CA SER A 120 -17.21 2.51 -19.82
C SER A 120 -17.96 2.37 -18.49
N LYS A 121 -18.58 1.22 -18.21
CA LYS A 121 -19.27 0.96 -16.93
C LYS A 121 -18.31 1.01 -15.73
N LEU A 122 -17.10 0.48 -15.88
CA LEU A 122 -16.07 0.54 -14.84
C LEU A 122 -15.56 1.98 -14.60
N ILE A 123 -15.47 2.81 -15.64
CA ILE A 123 -15.11 4.23 -15.52
C ILE A 123 -16.19 4.99 -14.74
N GLU A 124 -17.47 4.79 -15.08
CA GLU A 124 -18.60 5.41 -14.39
C GLU A 124 -18.62 5.05 -12.89
N ALA A 125 -18.14 3.86 -12.54
CA ALA A 125 -18.06 3.37 -11.16
C ALA A 125 -16.78 3.76 -10.40
N ASP A 126 -15.86 4.53 -10.99
CA ASP A 126 -14.53 4.88 -10.47
C ASP A 126 -13.62 3.66 -10.18
N LEU A 127 -13.77 2.61 -10.98
CA LEU A 127 -12.95 1.39 -10.91
C LEU A 127 -11.89 1.30 -12.02
N TYR A 128 -11.96 2.18 -13.02
CA TYR A 128 -11.06 2.20 -14.16
C TYR A 128 -10.78 3.63 -14.63
N ASP A 129 -9.52 3.94 -14.94
CA ASP A 129 -9.10 5.23 -15.50
C ASP A 129 -8.34 4.98 -16.81
N ILE A 130 -8.96 5.35 -17.94
CA ILE A 130 -8.37 5.16 -19.28
C ILE A 130 -7.06 5.93 -19.48
N THR A 131 -6.82 6.94 -18.65
CA THR A 131 -5.64 7.80 -18.73
C THR A 131 -4.45 7.26 -17.93
N LYS A 132 -4.65 6.15 -17.19
CA LYS A 132 -3.66 5.48 -16.34
C LYS A 132 -3.64 3.97 -16.60
N SER A 133 -2.65 3.29 -16.03
CA SER A 133 -2.67 1.82 -15.94
C SER A 133 -3.60 1.38 -14.81
N ASN A 134 -4.27 0.24 -15.01
CA ASN A 134 -5.31 -0.26 -14.11
C ASN A 134 -4.95 -1.68 -13.65
N HIS A 135 -5.31 -2.05 -12.41
CA HIS A 135 -5.18 -3.42 -11.90
C HIS A 135 -6.24 -4.38 -12.48
N ILE A 136 -7.20 -3.84 -13.22
CA ILE A 136 -8.24 -4.57 -13.96
C ILE A 136 -7.82 -4.68 -15.43
N PHE A 137 -7.88 -5.88 -15.97
CA PHE A 137 -7.70 -6.20 -17.38
C PHE A 137 -9.01 -6.72 -17.94
N VAL A 138 -9.48 -6.14 -19.05
CA VAL A 138 -10.75 -6.51 -19.69
C VAL A 138 -10.46 -7.01 -21.11
N GLU A 139 -11.01 -8.16 -21.48
CA GLU A 139 -10.79 -8.76 -22.79
C GLU A 139 -11.94 -9.67 -23.25
N SER A 140 -12.11 -9.84 -24.57
CA SER A 140 -13.11 -10.77 -25.08
C SER A 140 -12.66 -12.23 -24.93
N LYS A 141 -13.56 -13.12 -24.47
CA LYS A 141 -13.34 -14.57 -24.41
C LYS A 141 -12.89 -15.13 -25.77
N SER A 142 -13.43 -14.60 -26.86
CA SER A 142 -13.10 -15.02 -28.23
C SER A 142 -11.62 -14.81 -28.61
N ASN A 143 -10.96 -13.85 -27.97
CA ASN A 143 -9.57 -13.47 -28.27
C ASN A 143 -8.52 -14.23 -27.44
N VAL A 144 -8.93 -15.09 -26.50
CA VAL A 144 -8.03 -15.80 -25.57
C VAL A 144 -8.23 -17.32 -25.57
N LYS A 145 -8.72 -17.87 -26.68
CA LYS A 145 -9.02 -19.30 -26.83
C LYS A 145 -7.82 -20.25 -26.67
N GLN A 146 -6.59 -19.73 -26.76
CA GLN A 146 -5.37 -20.51 -26.66
C GLN A 146 -4.50 -19.99 -25.50
N ALA A 147 -3.90 -20.92 -24.74
CA ALA A 147 -3.03 -20.62 -23.61
C ALA A 147 -1.93 -19.61 -23.94
N GLY A 148 -1.25 -19.79 -25.09
CA GLY A 148 -0.18 -18.89 -25.53
C GLY A 148 -0.67 -17.45 -25.74
N THR A 149 -1.84 -17.29 -26.35
CA THR A 149 -2.47 -15.98 -26.57
C THR A 149 -2.90 -15.34 -25.25
N LEU A 150 -3.55 -16.11 -24.36
CA LEU A 150 -3.96 -15.65 -23.03
C LEU A 150 -2.77 -15.11 -22.24
N PHE A 151 -1.72 -15.92 -22.06
CA PHE A 151 -0.55 -15.51 -21.29
C PHE A 151 0.28 -14.43 -21.99
N GLY A 152 0.26 -14.40 -23.33
CA GLY A 152 0.83 -13.30 -24.10
C GLY A 152 0.13 -11.96 -23.84
N LYS A 153 -1.20 -11.95 -23.77
CA LYS A 153 -1.99 -10.76 -23.43
C LYS A 153 -1.78 -10.32 -21.99
N ILE A 154 -1.82 -11.25 -21.02
CA ILE A 154 -1.52 -10.96 -19.61
C ILE A 154 -0.11 -10.38 -19.46
N LYS A 155 0.89 -10.95 -20.15
CA LYS A 155 2.25 -10.41 -20.17
C LYS A 155 2.29 -8.99 -20.70
N SER A 156 1.62 -8.71 -21.83
CA SER A 156 1.56 -7.37 -22.40
C SER A 156 0.90 -6.37 -21.44
N TRP A 157 -0.12 -6.80 -20.69
CA TRP A 157 -0.78 -5.98 -19.68
C TRP A 157 0.12 -5.69 -18.48
N ILE A 158 0.84 -6.68 -17.93
CA ILE A 158 1.81 -6.47 -16.84
C ILE A 158 2.90 -5.50 -17.27
N GLU A 159 3.42 -5.67 -18.48
CA GLU A 159 4.43 -4.78 -19.04
C GLU A 159 3.95 -3.33 -19.22
N LYS A 160 2.64 -3.08 -19.18
CA LYS A 160 2.02 -1.74 -19.19
C LYS A 160 1.52 -1.30 -17.80
N THR A 161 1.63 -2.16 -16.80
CA THR A 161 1.11 -1.93 -15.44
C THR A 161 2.21 -2.18 -14.39
N PRO A 162 3.19 -1.27 -14.28
CA PRO A 162 4.36 -1.46 -13.40
C PRO A 162 4.01 -1.70 -11.92
N SER A 163 2.93 -1.10 -11.42
CA SER A 163 2.47 -1.29 -10.04
C SER A 163 2.10 -2.74 -9.74
N MET A 164 1.42 -3.42 -10.67
CA MET A 164 1.08 -4.84 -10.55
C MET A 164 2.32 -5.74 -10.65
N TYR A 165 3.25 -5.40 -11.55
CA TYR A 165 4.52 -6.12 -11.64
C TYR A 165 5.29 -6.06 -10.31
N VAL A 166 5.50 -4.86 -9.77
CA VAL A 166 6.21 -4.64 -8.50
C VAL A 166 5.51 -5.34 -7.34
N LEU A 167 4.17 -5.27 -7.28
CA LEU A 167 3.38 -5.98 -6.27
C LEU A 167 3.68 -7.49 -6.29
N LYS A 168 3.58 -8.14 -7.44
CA LYS A 168 3.75 -9.61 -7.53
C LYS A 168 5.19 -10.05 -7.25
N GLU A 169 6.19 -9.31 -7.70
CA GLU A 169 7.60 -9.58 -7.35
C GLU A 169 7.84 -9.42 -5.85
N TRP A 170 7.31 -8.35 -5.25
CA TRP A 170 7.42 -8.11 -3.81
C TRP A 170 6.71 -9.19 -3.00
N GLU A 171 5.47 -9.57 -3.36
CA GLU A 171 4.72 -10.65 -2.70
C GLU A 171 5.50 -11.96 -2.70
N ASN A 172 6.08 -12.34 -3.84
CA ASN A 172 6.90 -13.55 -3.96
C ASN A 172 8.09 -13.53 -2.98
N SER A 173 8.81 -12.41 -2.89
CA SER A 173 9.93 -12.26 -1.95
C SER A 173 9.46 -12.28 -0.49
N MET A 174 8.36 -11.59 -0.19
CA MET A 174 7.77 -11.56 1.16
C MET A 174 7.26 -12.91 1.62
N TYR A 175 6.63 -13.70 0.75
CA TYR A 175 6.18 -15.05 1.10
C TYR A 175 7.34 -15.97 1.43
N GLN A 176 8.45 -15.89 0.68
CA GLN A 176 9.67 -16.63 0.99
C GLN A 176 10.29 -16.18 2.32
N ALA A 177 10.36 -14.87 2.56
CA ALA A 177 10.87 -14.32 3.82
C ALA A 177 10.05 -14.79 5.02
N LYS A 178 8.71 -14.75 4.91
CA LYS A 178 7.78 -15.26 5.93
C LYS A 178 7.96 -16.76 6.17
N HIS A 179 8.03 -17.55 5.09
CA HIS A 179 8.24 -18.99 5.17
C HIS A 179 9.52 -19.32 5.93
N ASN A 180 10.65 -18.74 5.52
CA ASN A 180 11.95 -18.96 6.15
C ASN A 180 11.94 -18.50 7.62
N LEU A 181 11.41 -17.31 7.91
CA LEU A 181 11.31 -16.79 9.29
C LEU A 181 10.62 -17.78 10.23
N PHE A 182 9.41 -18.22 9.88
CA PHE A 182 8.65 -19.08 10.79
C PHE A 182 9.25 -20.48 10.89
N TRP A 183 9.83 -21.01 9.81
CA TRP A 183 10.54 -22.29 9.88
C TRP A 183 11.82 -22.20 10.71
N ASP A 184 12.63 -21.15 10.57
CA ASP A 184 13.84 -20.96 11.39
C ASP A 184 13.50 -21.03 12.88
N PHE A 185 12.49 -20.26 13.30
CA PHE A 185 12.07 -20.20 14.69
C PHE A 185 11.39 -21.50 15.15
N TYR A 186 10.58 -22.12 14.29
CA TYR A 186 9.92 -23.39 14.59
C TYR A 186 10.93 -24.52 14.82
N HIS A 187 11.98 -24.61 14.00
CA HIS A 187 13.04 -25.62 14.14
C HIS A 187 13.85 -25.44 15.43
N VAL A 188 14.02 -24.20 15.90
CA VAL A 188 14.66 -23.94 17.20
C VAL A 188 13.75 -24.38 18.33
N ASN A 189 12.51 -23.86 18.36
CA ASN A 189 11.49 -24.28 19.32
C ASN A 189 10.09 -23.83 18.86
N PRO A 190 9.11 -24.73 18.66
CA PRO A 190 7.75 -24.34 18.29
C PRO A 190 7.06 -23.40 19.29
N MET A 191 7.47 -23.41 20.55
CA MET A 191 6.97 -22.54 21.62
C MET A 191 7.72 -21.21 21.72
N TRP A 192 8.56 -20.86 20.73
CA TRP A 192 9.28 -19.58 20.70
C TRP A 192 8.41 -18.35 20.98
N PRO A 193 7.12 -18.23 20.56
CA PRO A 193 6.34 -17.04 20.88
C PRO A 193 6.08 -16.94 22.39
N ASN A 194 5.77 -18.06 23.03
CA ASN A 194 5.50 -18.11 24.47
C ASN A 194 6.77 -17.85 25.29
N ILE A 195 7.90 -18.44 24.88
CA ILE A 195 9.19 -18.23 25.53
C ILE A 195 9.56 -16.75 25.51
N LEU A 196 9.54 -16.12 24.33
CA LEU A 196 9.87 -14.70 24.21
C LEU A 196 8.88 -13.81 24.96
N LYS A 197 7.57 -14.09 24.85
CA LYS A 197 6.53 -13.36 25.58
C LYS A 197 6.79 -13.36 27.08
N GLN A 198 7.06 -14.52 27.67
CA GLN A 198 7.32 -14.65 29.11
C GLN A 198 8.57 -13.87 29.52
N THR A 199 9.66 -13.99 28.75
CA THR A 199 10.89 -13.26 29.04
C THR A 199 10.68 -11.74 28.97
N PHE A 200 9.98 -11.23 27.95
CA PHE A 200 9.66 -9.81 27.84
C PHE A 200 8.81 -9.31 29.01
N GLN A 201 7.83 -10.09 29.47
CA GLN A 201 7.02 -9.76 30.64
C GLN A 201 7.86 -9.71 31.92
N ILE A 202 8.75 -10.69 32.13
CA ILE A 202 9.68 -10.70 33.28
C ILE A 202 10.58 -9.46 33.27
N ASP A 203 11.02 -9.03 32.08
CA ASP A 203 11.87 -7.85 31.89
C ASP A 203 11.08 -6.52 31.93
N GLY A 204 9.76 -6.56 32.09
CA GLY A 204 8.90 -5.37 32.16
C GLY A 204 8.73 -4.63 30.82
N ALA A 205 8.93 -5.31 29.70
CA ALA A 205 8.64 -4.80 28.36
C ALA A 205 7.17 -5.04 27.96
N ASP A 206 6.69 -4.31 26.95
CA ASP A 206 5.39 -4.61 26.34
C ASP A 206 5.55 -5.80 25.40
N GLU A 207 5.01 -6.96 25.79
CA GLU A 207 5.27 -8.20 25.11
C GLU A 207 4.73 -8.25 23.67
N ASN A 208 3.63 -7.56 23.40
CA ASN A 208 3.01 -7.56 22.07
C ASN A 208 3.84 -6.69 21.13
N HIS A 209 4.25 -5.51 21.60
CA HIS A 209 5.14 -4.62 20.87
C HIS A 209 6.47 -5.31 20.54
N GLU A 210 7.14 -5.93 21.54
CA GLU A 210 8.43 -6.57 21.31
C GLU A 210 8.32 -7.76 20.36
N LEU A 211 7.29 -8.60 20.52
CA LEU A 211 7.07 -9.74 19.63
C LEU A 211 6.79 -9.28 18.19
N SER A 212 5.91 -8.29 18.00
CA SER A 212 5.63 -7.72 16.68
C SER A 212 6.87 -7.07 16.05
N SER A 213 7.60 -6.26 16.82
CA SER A 213 8.85 -5.61 16.42
C SER A 213 9.89 -6.62 15.95
N LEU A 214 10.06 -7.72 16.69
CA LEU A 214 10.95 -8.82 16.33
C LEU A 214 10.53 -9.45 15.00
N ILE A 215 9.24 -9.78 14.83
CA ILE A 215 8.74 -10.38 13.58
C ILE A 215 8.95 -9.43 12.39
N TYR A 216 8.58 -8.16 12.51
CA TYR A 216 8.71 -7.20 11.40
C TYR A 216 10.16 -6.97 11.00
N LYS A 217 11.07 -6.76 11.97
CA LYS A 217 12.50 -6.60 11.69
C LYS A 217 13.07 -7.82 10.98
N ASN A 218 12.72 -9.01 11.46
CA ASN A 218 13.19 -10.26 10.90
C ASN A 218 12.62 -10.54 9.50
N LEU A 219 11.37 -10.15 9.26
CA LEU A 219 10.73 -10.27 7.95
C LEU A 219 11.42 -9.35 6.93
N VAL A 220 11.54 -8.05 7.26
CA VAL A 220 12.21 -7.07 6.39
C VAL A 220 13.65 -7.46 6.11
N ALA A 221 14.40 -7.94 7.10
CA ALA A 221 15.79 -8.38 6.92
C ALA A 221 15.93 -9.63 6.04
N ARG A 222 14.90 -10.48 5.97
CA ARG A 222 14.88 -11.70 5.14
C ARG A 222 14.28 -11.47 3.76
N THR A 223 13.53 -10.39 3.55
CA THR A 223 13.03 -10.01 2.24
C THR A 223 14.23 -9.65 1.36
N THR A 224 14.49 -10.47 0.34
CA THR A 224 15.58 -10.22 -0.59
C THR A 224 15.33 -8.93 -1.36
N HIS A 225 16.41 -8.21 -1.67
CA HIS A 225 16.32 -7.04 -2.54
C HIS A 225 15.83 -7.49 -3.91
N ALA A 226 14.58 -7.14 -4.23
CA ALA A 226 14.00 -7.45 -5.52
C ALA A 226 14.76 -6.67 -6.61
N ILE A 227 15.31 -7.38 -7.59
CA ILE A 227 15.87 -6.77 -8.80
C ILE A 227 14.73 -6.71 -9.81
N PHE A 228 14.19 -5.51 -10.01
CA PHE A 228 13.08 -5.31 -10.93
C PHE A 228 13.57 -5.25 -12.39
N ASP A 229 12.76 -5.76 -13.32
CA ASP A 229 13.03 -5.68 -14.75
C ASP A 229 12.88 -4.22 -15.23
N ASP A 230 14.02 -3.56 -15.45
CA ASP A 230 14.11 -2.19 -15.98
C ASP A 230 13.33 -2.00 -17.29
N LYS A 231 13.14 -3.04 -18.10
CA LYS A 231 12.35 -2.93 -19.34
C LYS A 231 10.87 -2.71 -19.07
N ILE A 232 10.38 -3.03 -17.87
CA ILE A 232 9.01 -2.80 -17.45
C ILE A 232 8.91 -1.42 -16.79
N LEU A 233 9.87 -1.08 -15.93
CA LEU A 233 9.84 0.17 -15.17
C LEU A 233 10.22 1.41 -16.02
N ASN A 234 11.06 1.24 -17.05
CA ASN A 234 11.54 2.35 -17.89
C ASN A 234 10.71 2.56 -19.16
N LYS A 235 9.58 1.86 -19.35
CA LYS A 235 8.68 2.14 -20.47
C LYS A 235 8.08 3.54 -20.30
N ASN A 236 8.34 4.41 -21.29
CA ASN A 236 7.97 5.82 -21.34
C ASN A 236 6.70 6.15 -20.55
N THR A 237 6.92 6.69 -19.36
CA THR A 237 5.84 7.21 -18.52
C THR A 237 5.33 8.50 -19.14
N ARG A 238 4.00 8.65 -19.11
CA ARG A 238 3.35 9.95 -19.28
C ARG A 238 4.07 10.99 -18.42
N ARG A 239 4.15 12.24 -18.88
CA ARG A 239 4.83 13.32 -18.15
C ARG A 239 4.29 13.42 -16.72
N VAL A 240 5.08 12.96 -15.75
CA VAL A 240 4.74 13.00 -14.32
C VAL A 240 4.63 14.46 -13.89
N THR A 241 3.50 14.85 -13.30
CA THR A 241 3.33 16.22 -12.78
C THR A 241 4.01 16.36 -11.42
N LYS A 242 4.24 17.62 -11.01
CA LYS A 242 4.79 17.92 -9.69
C LYS A 242 3.84 17.44 -8.58
N GLU A 243 2.54 17.57 -8.81
CA GLU A 243 1.47 17.18 -7.90
C GLU A 243 1.42 15.66 -7.73
N ASP A 244 1.57 14.90 -8.83
CA ASP A 244 1.63 13.43 -8.78
C ASP A 244 2.82 12.95 -7.94
N LEU A 245 4.01 13.51 -8.20
CA LEU A 245 5.22 13.14 -7.45
C LEU A 245 5.06 13.42 -5.94
N ARG A 246 4.44 14.54 -5.58
CA ARG A 246 4.19 14.88 -4.18
C ARG A 246 3.24 13.92 -3.50
N LYS A 247 2.14 13.54 -4.16
CA LYS A 247 1.18 12.58 -3.63
C LYS A 247 1.84 11.21 -3.42
N ILE A 248 2.65 10.75 -4.38
CA ILE A 248 3.40 9.50 -4.26
C ILE A 248 4.38 9.56 -3.08
N LEU A 249 5.16 10.63 -2.96
CA LEU A 249 6.12 10.79 -1.85
C LEU A 249 5.41 10.94 -0.50
N GLU A 250 4.24 11.58 -0.45
CA GLU A 250 3.42 11.66 0.76
C GLU A 250 2.95 10.26 1.19
N CYS A 251 2.42 9.46 0.26
CA CYS A 251 2.03 8.07 0.54
C CYS A 251 3.19 7.20 1.05
N GLU A 252 4.42 7.46 0.59
CA GLU A 252 5.62 6.73 1.03
C GLU A 252 5.97 7.00 2.50
N ARG A 253 5.81 8.24 2.98
CA ARG A 253 6.30 8.65 4.30
C ARG A 253 5.22 8.96 5.32
N PHE A 254 3.97 9.13 4.90
CA PHE A 254 2.92 9.66 5.76
C PHE A 254 1.61 8.89 5.59
N LEU A 255 1.19 8.24 6.69
CA LEU A 255 -0.12 7.59 6.75
C LEU A 255 -1.16 8.58 7.27
N LYS A 256 -2.24 8.75 6.53
CA LYS A 256 -3.37 9.59 6.94
C LYS A 256 -4.15 8.96 8.09
N GLN A 257 -4.86 9.80 8.85
CA GLN A 257 -5.63 9.41 10.03
C GLN A 257 -6.58 8.23 9.80
N ASP A 258 -7.21 8.14 8.63
CA ASP A 258 -8.16 7.08 8.27
C ASP A 258 -7.51 5.69 8.18
N LYS A 259 -6.18 5.64 8.10
CA LYS A 259 -5.39 4.39 8.07
C LYS A 259 -4.80 4.01 9.43
N LEU A 260 -5.04 4.82 10.47
CA LEU A 260 -4.45 4.62 11.79
C LEU A 260 -5.49 4.21 12.83
N SER A 261 -5.08 3.38 13.79
CA SER A 261 -5.90 3.04 14.95
C SER A 261 -6.26 4.30 15.74
N ALA A 262 -7.56 4.61 15.86
CA ALA A 262 -8.05 5.87 16.42
C ALA A 262 -7.61 6.15 17.87
N ASN A 263 -7.33 5.10 18.65
CA ASN A 263 -7.10 5.20 20.09
C ASN A 263 -5.65 4.99 20.53
N ILE A 264 -4.74 4.65 19.61
CA ILE A 264 -3.36 4.31 19.95
C ILE A 264 -2.43 5.41 19.45
N PRO A 265 -1.88 6.25 20.34
CA PRO A 265 -0.83 7.19 19.99
C PRO A 265 0.46 6.44 19.67
N ALA A 266 1.29 6.99 18.80
CA ALA A 266 2.63 6.49 18.55
C ALA A 266 3.60 7.62 18.21
N VAL A 267 4.88 7.28 18.20
CA VAL A 267 5.92 8.12 17.63
C VAL A 267 5.59 8.47 16.18
N GLY A 268 5.84 9.72 15.81
CA GLY A 268 5.57 10.24 14.47
C GLY A 268 4.13 10.65 14.22
N ASP A 269 3.20 10.45 15.17
CA ASP A 269 1.86 11.04 15.07
C ASP A 269 1.97 12.55 14.88
N VAL A 270 1.31 13.05 13.83
CA VAL A 270 1.25 14.46 13.45
C VAL A 270 -0.13 15.00 13.75
N PHE A 271 -0.15 16.17 14.37
CA PHE A 271 -1.33 16.90 14.79
C PHE A 271 -1.35 18.26 14.11
N LYS A 272 -2.56 18.77 13.90
CA LYS A 272 -2.78 20.10 13.35
C LYS A 272 -3.76 20.86 14.23
N ASP A 273 -3.32 22.01 14.70
CA ASP A 273 -4.17 22.95 15.43
C ASP A 273 -4.10 24.31 14.72
N ASN A 274 -5.19 24.70 14.06
CA ASN A 274 -5.22 25.88 13.19
C ASN A 274 -4.11 25.85 12.12
N LYS A 275 -3.09 26.71 12.28
CA LYS A 275 -1.95 26.84 11.35
C LYS A 275 -0.70 26.14 11.85
N ASP A 276 -0.71 25.67 13.10
CA ASP A 276 0.43 25.06 13.74
C ASP A 276 0.37 23.54 13.60
N TYR A 277 1.55 22.94 13.40
CA TYR A 277 1.72 21.50 13.37
C TYR A 277 2.46 21.05 14.60
N TYR A 278 2.18 19.82 15.03
CA TYR A 278 2.88 19.19 16.13
C TYR A 278 3.20 17.76 15.73
N ILE A 279 4.41 17.30 16.02
CA ILE A 279 4.79 15.90 15.76
C ILE A 279 5.34 15.26 17.02
N ASN A 280 4.76 14.13 17.42
CA ASN A 280 5.20 13.38 18.58
C ASN A 280 6.55 12.71 18.30
N ILE A 281 7.54 12.97 19.15
CA ILE A 281 8.88 12.37 19.09
C ILE A 281 9.14 11.44 20.28
N ARG A 282 8.16 11.21 21.15
CA ARG A 282 8.28 10.28 22.27
C ARG A 282 8.35 8.84 21.75
N PRO A 283 9.30 8.00 22.23
CA PRO A 283 9.40 6.59 21.80
C PRO A 283 8.16 5.76 22.15
N ASP A 284 7.83 4.77 21.31
CA ASP A 284 6.63 3.93 21.50
C ASP A 284 6.63 3.15 22.82
N CYS A 285 7.80 2.64 23.27
CA CYS A 285 7.93 1.93 24.54
C CYS A 285 7.53 2.78 25.76
N ASP A 286 7.62 4.10 25.66
CA ASP A 286 7.22 5.06 26.68
C ASP A 286 5.74 5.46 26.57
N ILE A 287 5.10 5.17 25.43
CA ILE A 287 3.73 5.57 25.10
C ILE A 287 2.74 4.46 25.48
N LEU A 288 3.01 3.23 25.05
CA LEU A 288 2.05 2.12 25.07
C LEU A 288 1.57 1.72 26.48
N ARG A 289 2.29 2.13 27.53
CA ARG A 289 2.05 1.71 28.92
C ARG A 289 0.99 2.52 29.68
N LYS A 290 0.54 3.68 29.16
CA LYS A 290 -0.17 4.70 29.97
C LYS A 290 -1.58 5.07 29.49
N GLY A 291 -2.15 4.35 28.53
CA GLY A 291 -3.51 4.60 28.04
C GLY A 291 -3.72 6.05 27.58
N ASP A 292 -4.88 6.63 27.88
CA ASP A 292 -5.27 7.97 27.39
C ASP A 292 -4.57 9.14 28.13
N ASP A 293 -4.02 8.90 29.32
CA ASP A 293 -3.29 9.91 30.12
C ASP A 293 -1.80 9.96 29.77
N VAL A 294 -1.40 9.28 28.69
CA VAL A 294 -0.04 9.31 28.20
C VAL A 294 0.33 10.72 27.71
N ARG A 295 1.43 11.26 28.27
CA ARG A 295 1.99 12.55 27.86
C ARG A 295 2.84 12.39 26.60
N LEU A 296 2.49 13.04 25.52
CA LEU A 296 3.24 13.08 24.27
C LEU A 296 4.21 14.26 24.26
N TYR A 297 5.36 14.09 23.61
CA TYR A 297 6.38 15.12 23.51
C TYR A 297 6.39 15.57 22.06
N CYS A 298 5.80 16.73 21.78
CA CYS A 298 5.58 17.15 20.41
C CYS A 298 6.43 18.35 20.02
N LEU A 299 7.12 18.26 18.89
CA LEU A 299 7.81 19.39 18.28
C LEU A 299 6.81 20.24 17.50
N LYS A 300 6.82 21.55 17.73
CA LYS A 300 6.03 22.52 16.98
C LYS A 300 6.67 22.76 15.60
N GLY A 301 5.82 22.71 14.58
CA GLY A 301 6.17 22.88 13.19
C GLY A 301 5.35 23.97 12.51
N LYS A 302 5.92 24.56 11.45
CA LYS A 302 5.25 25.55 10.61
C LYS A 302 5.45 25.23 9.13
N ILE A 303 4.46 25.62 8.32
CA ILE A 303 4.53 25.44 6.87
C ILE A 303 5.65 26.28 6.28
N VAL A 304 6.47 25.66 5.44
CA VAL A 304 7.47 26.32 4.59
C VAL A 304 6.80 26.82 3.32
N LYS A 305 7.04 28.09 3.00
CA LYS A 305 6.63 28.67 1.71
C LYS A 305 7.64 28.29 0.65
N GLU A 306 7.19 27.68 -0.45
CA GLU A 306 8.08 27.22 -1.54
C GLU A 306 8.93 28.34 -2.13
N GLN A 307 8.42 29.57 -2.16
CA GLN A 307 9.14 30.74 -2.65
C GLN A 307 10.41 31.06 -1.83
N GLN A 308 10.58 30.44 -0.66
CA GLN A 308 11.79 30.56 0.17
C GLN A 308 12.88 29.56 -0.24
N ILE A 309 12.50 28.45 -0.88
CA ILE A 309 13.42 27.39 -1.32
C ILE A 309 14.23 27.88 -2.51
N ASN A 310 15.55 27.79 -2.39
CA ASN A 310 16.53 28.27 -3.35
C ASN A 310 16.37 29.75 -3.78
N SER A 311 15.68 30.56 -2.96
CA SER A 311 15.48 32.00 -3.19
C SER A 311 16.75 32.85 -3.04
N LYS A 312 16.70 34.13 -3.47
CA LYS A 312 17.80 35.10 -3.29
C LYS A 312 17.80 35.80 -1.91
N ASN A 313 16.87 35.46 -1.03
CA ASN A 313 16.68 36.17 0.25
C ASN A 313 17.63 35.68 1.35
N LYS A 314 17.88 36.53 2.37
CA LYS A 314 18.70 36.16 3.55
C LYS A 314 18.17 34.94 4.32
N SER A 315 16.87 34.66 4.23
CA SER A 315 16.20 33.50 4.86
C SER A 315 16.03 32.33 3.88
N LYS A 316 16.97 32.15 2.94
CA LYS A 316 16.95 31.09 1.93
C LYS A 316 17.01 29.71 2.58
N ILE A 317 16.08 28.84 2.18
CA ILE A 317 16.16 27.40 2.42
C ILE A 317 16.87 26.81 1.21
N ILE A 318 17.90 26.00 1.41
CA ILE A 318 18.67 25.42 0.30
C ILE A 318 18.16 24.01 0.05
N PHE A 319 17.76 23.71 -1.18
CA PHE A 319 17.48 22.36 -1.64
C PHE A 319 18.56 21.93 -2.62
N ASN A 320 19.29 20.87 -2.30
CA ASN A 320 20.41 20.37 -3.08
C ASN A 320 20.47 18.84 -3.04
N LYS A 321 20.72 18.20 -4.18
CA LYS A 321 20.86 16.73 -4.31
C LYS A 321 19.74 15.91 -3.62
N GLY A 322 18.50 16.39 -3.68
CA GLY A 322 17.36 15.69 -3.09
C GLY A 322 17.08 16.03 -1.62
N GLU A 323 17.89 16.90 -0.99
CA GLU A 323 17.80 17.21 0.43
C GLU A 323 17.54 18.70 0.67
N LEU A 324 16.70 19.00 1.68
CA LEU A 324 16.60 20.33 2.26
C LEU A 324 17.73 20.48 3.29
N LEU A 325 18.64 21.42 3.08
CA LEU A 325 19.73 21.66 4.02
C LEU A 325 19.18 22.23 5.33
N GLU A 326 19.41 21.45 6.38
CA GLU A 326 18.97 21.73 7.74
C GLU A 326 20.09 22.34 8.56
N LYS A 327 19.73 23.12 9.57
CA LYS A 327 20.66 23.61 10.60
C LYS A 327 20.54 22.71 11.83
N ASN A 328 21.48 22.83 12.76
CA ASN A 328 21.48 22.02 13.97
C ASN A 328 20.22 22.17 14.85
N TYR A 329 19.43 23.23 14.65
CA TYR A 329 18.24 23.55 15.45
C TYR A 329 16.91 23.29 14.73
N ASN A 330 16.91 22.73 13.51
CA ASN A 330 15.67 22.45 12.80
C ASN A 330 15.76 21.19 11.92
N ALA A 331 14.59 20.70 11.52
CA ALA A 331 14.45 19.72 10.46
C ALA A 331 13.25 20.07 9.57
N TYR A 332 13.33 19.66 8.30
CA TYR A 332 12.23 19.76 7.36
C TYR A 332 11.67 18.38 7.08
N ILE A 333 10.35 18.26 7.14
CA ILE A 333 9.62 17.09 6.65
C ILE A 333 8.86 17.54 5.40
N ALA A 334 9.28 17.01 4.26
CA ALA A 334 8.69 17.36 2.97
C ALA A 334 7.55 16.41 2.60
N PHE A 335 6.51 17.00 2.01
CA PHE A 335 5.37 16.32 1.40
C PHE A 335 4.53 15.53 2.39
N ILE A 336 3.95 16.25 3.34
CA ILE A 336 2.94 15.74 4.27
C ILE A 336 1.73 16.69 4.30
N ASP A 337 0.54 16.18 4.62
CA ASP A 337 -0.70 16.97 4.65
C ASP A 337 -0.94 17.69 3.30
N ASP A 338 -1.23 16.93 2.26
CA ASP A 338 -1.45 17.42 0.88
C ASP A 338 -0.19 18.08 0.28
N GLY A 339 0.94 17.39 0.38
CA GLY A 339 2.19 17.79 -0.26
C GLY A 339 2.87 19.02 0.35
N LYS A 340 2.50 19.44 1.57
CA LYS A 340 3.14 20.58 2.27
C LYS A 340 4.52 20.18 2.80
N ILE A 341 5.38 21.18 3.00
CA ILE A 341 6.69 21.03 3.64
C ILE A 341 6.62 21.73 4.99
N ILE A 342 7.04 21.05 6.06
CA ILE A 342 6.92 21.54 7.43
C ILE A 342 8.31 21.64 8.06
N GLU A 343 8.64 22.82 8.59
CA GLU A 343 9.85 23.05 9.39
C GLU A 343 9.52 22.84 10.87
N PHE A 344 10.17 21.85 11.49
CA PHE A 344 10.15 21.64 12.94
C PHE A 344 11.40 22.25 13.56
N LYS A 345 11.22 23.09 14.58
CA LYS A 345 12.33 23.72 15.32
C LYS A 345 12.53 23.02 16.65
N PHE A 346 13.79 22.83 17.03
CA PHE A 346 14.17 22.05 18.21
C PHE A 346 14.34 22.87 19.49
N ASN A 347 14.18 24.20 19.44
CA ASN A 347 14.33 25.00 20.64
C ASN A 347 13.28 24.63 21.70
N GLU A 348 13.62 24.81 22.97
CA GLU A 348 12.79 24.39 24.11
C GLU A 348 11.38 24.99 24.06
N ASN A 349 11.26 26.23 23.60
CA ASN A 349 9.97 26.91 23.43
C ASN A 349 9.07 26.29 22.33
N ASN A 350 9.58 25.38 21.51
CA ASN A 350 8.83 24.66 20.48
C ASN A 350 8.55 23.21 20.87
N ILE A 351 8.78 22.82 22.12
CA ILE A 351 8.39 21.50 22.63
C ILE A 351 7.15 21.69 23.51
N ILE A 352 6.11 20.94 23.18
CA ILE A 352 4.92 20.86 24.03
C ILE A 352 4.83 19.48 24.66
N HIS A 353 4.34 19.48 25.89
CA HIS A 353 4.04 18.27 26.64
C HIS A 353 2.53 18.24 26.85
N GLU A 354 1.84 17.39 26.10
CA GLU A 354 0.38 17.33 26.10
C GLU A 354 -0.10 15.90 26.25
N GLU A 355 -1.25 15.74 26.90
CA GLU A 355 -1.87 14.43 27.07
C GLU A 355 -2.55 14.00 25.76
N TRP A 356 -2.45 12.71 25.44
CA TRP A 356 -3.04 12.13 24.23
C TRP A 356 -4.52 12.49 24.07
N ARG A 357 -5.31 12.41 25.15
CA ARG A 357 -6.73 12.78 25.15
C ARG A 357 -7.02 14.18 24.58
N ASN A 358 -6.12 15.14 24.74
CA ASN A 358 -6.27 16.53 24.26
C ASN A 358 -5.90 16.69 22.78
N LEU A 359 -5.05 15.80 22.26
CA LEU A 359 -4.51 15.85 20.90
C LEU A 359 -5.22 14.89 19.93
N LYS A 360 -5.94 13.89 20.46
CA LYS A 360 -6.57 12.80 19.71
C LYS A 360 -7.41 13.27 18.52
N THR A 361 -8.25 14.28 18.73
CA THR A 361 -9.13 14.86 17.69
C THR A 361 -8.39 15.71 16.66
N LYS A 362 -7.15 16.11 16.95
CA LYS A 362 -6.30 16.94 16.09
C LYS A 362 -5.33 16.11 15.24
N ARG A 363 -5.31 14.79 15.39
CA ARG A 363 -4.38 13.91 14.67
C ARG A 363 -4.77 13.85 13.19
N ILE A 364 -3.82 14.18 12.32
CA ILE A 364 -4.02 14.17 10.86
C ILE A 364 -3.35 12.97 10.18
N GLY A 365 -2.40 12.33 10.87
CA GLY A 365 -1.70 11.15 10.37
C GLY A 365 -0.42 10.85 11.14
N ARG A 366 0.45 10.03 10.56
CA ARG A 366 1.71 9.56 11.16
C ARG A 366 2.84 9.56 10.15
N LEU A 367 3.96 10.17 10.53
CA LEU A 367 5.22 10.11 9.81
C LEU A 367 5.89 8.76 10.05
N LEU A 368 6.24 8.06 8.97
CA LEU A 368 6.84 6.74 9.00
C LEU A 368 8.37 6.78 9.11
N PRO A 369 9.00 5.71 9.63
CA PRO A 369 10.42 5.48 9.43
C PRO A 369 10.79 5.43 7.93
N PRO A 370 11.99 5.89 7.55
CA PRO A 370 13.06 6.40 8.41
C PRO A 370 12.90 7.88 8.81
N HIS A 371 11.88 8.59 8.30
CA HIS A 371 11.75 10.03 8.44
C HIS A 371 11.54 10.47 9.89
N ILE A 372 10.69 9.77 10.66
CA ILE A 372 10.51 10.03 12.09
C ILE A 372 11.77 9.70 12.90
N THR A 373 12.45 8.59 12.59
CA THR A 373 13.69 8.20 13.26
C THR A 373 14.78 9.25 13.05
N ARG A 374 14.92 9.76 11.83
CA ARG A 374 15.83 10.86 11.50
C ARG A 374 15.51 12.13 12.30
N LEU A 375 14.23 12.47 12.45
CA LEU A 375 13.79 13.62 13.22
C LEU A 375 14.16 13.48 14.71
N GLN A 376 13.89 12.32 15.31
CA GLN A 376 14.27 12.02 16.70
C GLN A 376 15.78 12.12 16.91
N GLN A 377 16.58 11.55 16.01
CA GLN A 377 18.05 11.61 16.08
C GLN A 377 18.55 13.06 16.01
N LYS A 378 18.02 13.86 15.09
CA LYS A 378 18.40 15.29 14.97
C LYS A 378 18.04 16.09 16.21
N TYR A 379 16.87 15.82 16.78
CA TYR A 379 16.48 16.43 18.05
C TYR A 379 17.42 16.02 19.21
N ALA A 380 17.78 14.74 19.30
CA ALA A 380 18.74 14.27 20.30
C ALA A 380 20.13 14.94 20.15
N PHE A 381 20.64 15.07 18.93
CA PHE A 381 21.89 15.77 18.67
C PHE A 381 21.84 17.26 19.01
N TYR A 382 20.69 17.91 18.83
CA TYR A 382 20.50 19.30 19.25
C TYR A 382 20.67 19.48 20.76
N LEU A 383 20.15 18.54 21.57
CA LEU A 383 20.28 18.57 23.03
C LEU A 383 21.73 18.38 23.50
N GLN A 384 22.54 17.65 22.74
CA GLN A 384 23.94 17.34 23.07
C GLN A 384 24.95 18.37 22.54
N ARG A 385 24.48 19.49 21.94
CA ARG A 385 25.37 20.47 21.31
C ARG A 385 26.35 21.09 22.30
N GLN A 386 27.59 21.23 21.88
CA GLN A 386 28.61 21.95 22.64
C GLN A 386 28.38 23.47 22.53
N GLY A 387 28.44 24.17 23.67
CA GLY A 387 28.43 25.62 23.71
C GLY A 387 29.76 26.17 23.22
N LEU A 388 29.78 26.76 22.03
CA LEU A 388 30.93 27.50 21.51
C LEU A 388 30.75 29.00 21.77
N PRO A 389 31.83 29.78 22.00
CA PRO A 389 31.74 31.23 22.07
C PRO A 389 31.11 31.83 20.81
N ALA A 390 30.24 32.82 20.98
CA ALA A 390 29.65 33.52 19.85
C ALA A 390 30.72 34.31 19.09
N ILE A 391 30.71 34.22 17.76
CA ILE A 391 31.54 35.07 16.90
C ILE A 391 30.85 36.44 16.78
N PRO A 392 31.48 37.55 17.17
CA PRO A 392 30.86 38.87 17.10
C PRO A 392 30.54 39.27 15.66
N ASP A 393 29.36 39.85 15.43
CA ASP A 393 28.94 40.31 14.09
C ASP A 393 29.96 41.27 13.45
N LYS A 394 30.58 42.14 14.26
CA LYS A 394 31.63 43.10 13.83
C LYS A 394 32.92 42.45 13.31
N ALA A 395 33.10 41.14 13.51
CA ALA A 395 34.27 40.41 12.99
C ALA A 395 34.03 39.83 11.59
N ILE A 396 32.80 39.85 11.09
CA ILE A 396 32.41 39.30 9.77
C ILE A 396 31.87 40.39 8.84
N LYS A 397 31.01 41.27 9.37
CA LYS A 397 30.50 42.46 8.69
C LYS A 397 31.26 43.67 9.19
#